data_AF-A0A2T0AVU0-F1
#
_entry.id   AF-A0A2T0AVU0-F1
#
_cell.length_a   1.000
_cell.length_b   1.000
_cell.length_c   1.000
_cell.angle_alpha   90.00
_cell.angle_beta   90.00
_cell.angle_gamma   90.00
#
_symmetry.space_group_name_H-M   'P 1'
#
loop_
_entity.id
_entity.type
_entity.pdbx_description
1 polymer ?
#
loop_
_entity_poly.entity_id
_entity_poly.type
_entity_poly.pdbx_seq_one_letter_code
_entity_poly.pdbx_strand_id
1 'polypeptide(L)'
;MIKTLNKILGILSYFLGAAVVLEALIKGVRGPSPPQLYIALAIIIVGPVEDLANCLIGKSKLDSRAKELYKELVNQLTSLAFLILLGLVVRRV
;
A
#
# COMPACT_ATOMS: atom_id res chain seq x y z
N MET A 1 -15.67 4.53 -20.26
CA MET A 1 -15.52 5.67 -19.34
C MET A 1 -14.93 5.27 -17.98
N ILE A 2 -15.54 4.34 -17.23
CA ILE A 2 -15.08 3.89 -15.90
C ILE A 2 -13.65 3.29 -15.93
N LYS A 3 -13.31 2.49 -16.96
CA LYS A 3 -11.96 1.91 -17.13
C LYS A 3 -10.85 2.97 -17.28
N THR A 4 -11.15 4.10 -17.92
CA THR A 4 -10.16 5.18 -18.15
C THR A 4 -9.96 5.99 -16.87
N LEU A 5 -11.03 6.25 -16.13
CA LEU A 5 -10.99 6.93 -14.84
C LEU A 5 -10.17 6.13 -13.81
N ASN A 6 -10.39 4.81 -13.71
CA ASN A 6 -9.61 3.95 -12.82
C ASN A 6 -8.12 3.91 -13.20
N LYS A 7 -7.79 4.00 -14.50
CA LYS A 7 -6.41 4.09 -14.97
C LYS A 7 -5.76 5.41 -14.56
N ILE A 8 -6.48 6.52 -14.70
CA ILE A 8 -6.01 7.86 -14.33
C ILE A 8 -5.83 7.97 -12.81
N LEU A 9 -6.79 7.45 -12.03
CA LEU A 9 -6.70 7.38 -10.58
C LEU A 9 -5.52 6.51 -10.14
N GLY A 10 -5.31 5.35 -10.75
CA GLY A 10 -4.16 4.49 -10.46
C GLY A 10 -2.82 5.18 -10.75
N ILE A 11 -2.72 5.91 -11.87
CA ILE A 11 -1.53 6.70 -12.21
C ILE A 11 -1.32 7.84 -11.20
N LEU A 12 -2.38 8.56 -10.83
CA LEU A 12 -2.34 9.62 -9.82
C LEU A 12 -1.89 9.08 -8.47
N SER A 13 -2.44 7.95 -8.01
CA SER A 13 -2.00 7.28 -6.77
C SER A 13 -0.53 6.88 -6.83
N TYR A 14 -0.03 6.44 -7.98
CA TYR A 14 1.39 6.14 -8.19
C TYR A 14 2.27 7.39 -8.08
N PHE A 15 1.88 8.49 -8.73
CA PHE A 15 2.61 9.76 -8.66
C PHE A 15 2.55 10.37 -7.26
N LEU A 16 1.41 10.28 -6.57
CA LEU A 16 1.26 10.76 -5.20
C LEU A 16 2.14 9.94 -4.25
N GLY A 17 2.15 8.62 -4.42
CA GLY A 17 3.04 7.73 -3.68
C GLY A 17 4.51 8.03 -3.94
N ALA A 18 4.90 8.22 -5.19
CA ALA A 18 6.28 8.60 -5.53
C ALA A 18 6.67 9.96 -4.94
N ALA A 19 5.78 10.97 -5.00
CA ALA A 19 6.02 12.30 -4.45
C ALA A 19 6.20 12.26 -2.93
N VAL A 20 5.35 11.51 -2.22
CA VAL A 20 5.45 11.35 -0.78
C VAL A 20 6.74 10.59 -0.39
N VAL A 21 7.15 9.57 -1.15
CA VAL A 21 8.43 8.87 -0.95
C VAL A 21 9.63 9.79 -1.19
N LEU A 22 9.57 10.66 -2.22
CA LEU A 22 10.60 11.65 -2.52
C LEU A 22 10.71 12.71 -1.42
N GLU A 23 9.59 13.30 -1.00
CA GLU A 23 9.55 14.25 0.10
C GLU A 23 10.07 13.61 1.39
N ALA A 24 9.72 12.33 1.58
CA ALA A 24 10.21 11.51 2.66
C ALA A 24 11.73 11.36 2.62
N LEU A 25 12.29 10.89 1.51
CA LEU A 25 13.73 10.74 1.33
C LEU A 25 14.46 12.07 1.58
N ILE A 26 13.94 13.18 1.03
CA ILE A 26 14.54 14.51 1.18
C ILE A 26 14.57 14.95 2.65
N LYS A 27 13.50 14.69 3.42
CA LYS A 27 13.44 15.01 4.85
C LYS A 27 14.30 14.06 5.71
N GLY A 28 14.34 12.77 5.37
CA GLY A 28 15.14 11.76 6.07
C GLY A 28 16.65 11.89 5.85
N VAL A 29 17.08 12.51 4.74
CA VAL A 29 18.50 12.81 4.47
C VAL A 29 18.97 14.10 5.17
N ARG A 30 18.05 14.96 5.64
CA ARG A 30 18.35 16.28 6.24
C ARG A 30 18.21 16.37 7.76
N GLY A 31 17.85 15.29 8.46
CA GLY A 31 17.68 15.26 9.92
C GLY A 31 17.21 13.89 10.43
N PRO A 32 17.05 13.69 11.75
CA PRO A 32 16.57 12.41 12.31
C PRO A 32 15.25 12.02 11.61
N SER A 33 15.23 10.82 11.03
CA SER A 33 14.16 10.39 10.13
C SER A 33 12.80 10.44 10.84
N PRO A 34 11.86 11.27 10.37
CA PRO A 34 10.60 11.44 11.07
C PRO A 34 9.80 10.14 11.02
N PRO A 35 9.19 9.68 12.11
CA PRO A 35 8.31 8.51 12.13
C PRO A 35 7.22 8.54 11.03
N GLN A 36 6.78 9.74 10.63
CA GLN A 36 5.83 9.93 9.52
C GLN A 36 6.34 9.40 8.16
N LEU A 37 7.66 9.32 7.93
CA LEU A 37 8.27 8.75 6.73
C LEU A 37 7.92 7.29 6.52
N TYR A 38 8.04 6.53 7.61
CA TYR A 38 7.90 5.10 7.61
C TYR A 38 6.43 4.72 7.50
N ILE A 39 5.53 5.51 8.10
CA ILE A 39 4.08 5.39 7.89
C ILE A 39 3.74 5.67 6.43
N ALA A 40 4.27 6.75 5.85
CA ALA A 40 4.01 7.09 4.48
C ALA A 40 4.49 5.99 3.50
N LEU A 41 5.72 5.49 3.67
CA LEU A 41 6.25 4.35 2.93
C LEU A 41 5.39 3.08 3.12
N ALA A 42 4.93 2.81 4.34
CA ALA A 42 4.05 1.68 4.62
C ALA A 42 2.73 1.79 3.84
N ILE A 43 2.06 2.95 3.84
CA ILE A 43 0.82 3.19 3.09
C ILE A 43 1.06 2.98 1.59
N ILE A 44 2.15 3.55 1.07
CA ILE A 44 2.46 3.59 -0.37
C ILE A 44 2.91 2.24 -0.91
N ILE A 45 3.44 1.36 -0.07
CA ILE A 45 3.86 0.02 -0.49
C ILE A 45 2.74 -1.00 -0.24
N VAL A 46 2.13 -0.99 0.96
CA VAL A 46 1.14 -2.00 1.36
C VAL A 46 -0.12 -1.91 0.50
N GLY A 47 -0.63 -0.71 0.21
CA GLY A 47 -1.83 -0.54 -0.62
C GLY A 47 -1.67 -1.09 -2.05
N PRO A 48 -0.67 -0.65 -2.83
CA PRO A 48 -0.45 -1.17 -4.18
C PRO A 48 -0.12 -2.67 -4.23
N VAL A 49 0.54 -3.20 -3.20
CA VAL A 49 0.79 -4.65 -3.08
C VAL A 49 -0.50 -5.41 -2.85
N GLU A 50 -1.41 -4.89 -2.01
CA GLU A 50 -2.75 -5.44 -1.80
C GLU A 50 -3.54 -5.47 -3.12
N ASP A 51 -3.58 -4.34 -3.83
CA ASP A 51 -4.27 -4.21 -5.11
C ASP A 51 -3.72 -5.17 -6.16
N LEU A 52 -2.39 -5.34 -6.21
CA LEU A 52 -1.74 -6.28 -7.10
C LEU A 52 -2.11 -7.73 -6.75
N ALA A 53 -2.07 -8.11 -5.48
CA ALA A 53 -2.45 -9.44 -5.02
C ALA A 53 -3.92 -9.74 -5.33
N ASN A 54 -4.83 -8.80 -5.06
CA ASN A 54 -6.25 -8.91 -5.38
C ASN A 54 -6.50 -9.03 -6.90
N CYS A 55 -5.71 -8.32 -7.72
CA CYS A 55 -5.76 -8.42 -9.19
C CYS A 55 -5.30 -9.80 -9.68
N LEU A 56 -4.22 -10.35 -9.11
CA LEU A 56 -3.72 -11.69 -9.43
C LEU A 56 -4.74 -12.78 -9.04
N ILE A 57 -5.35 -12.67 -7.85
CA ILE A 57 -6.42 -13.57 -7.41
C ILE A 57 -7.61 -13.49 -8.36
N GLY A 58 -8.00 -12.29 -8.79
CA GLY A 58 -9.08 -12.09 -9.75
C GLY A 58 -8.84 -12.81 -11.09
N LYS A 59 -7.61 -12.80 -11.59
CA LYS A 59 -7.18 -13.45 -12.84
C LYS A 59 -6.92 -14.95 -12.72
N SER A 60 -6.84 -15.50 -11.51
CA SER A 60 -6.60 -16.93 -11.29
C SER A 60 -7.77 -17.80 -11.78
N LYS A 61 -7.49 -19.08 -12.07
CA LYS A 61 -8.50 -20.10 -12.41
C LYS A 61 -9.20 -20.71 -11.18
N LEU A 62 -9.05 -20.10 -10.01
CA LEU A 62 -9.71 -20.53 -8.78
C LEU A 62 -11.24 -20.41 -8.89
N ASP A 63 -11.96 -21.20 -8.11
CA ASP A 63 -13.40 -21.06 -7.98
C ASP A 63 -13.76 -19.75 -7.24
N SER A 64 -14.99 -19.29 -7.39
CA SER A 64 -15.42 -18.01 -6.81
C SER A 64 -15.25 -17.96 -5.30
N ARG A 65 -15.49 -19.08 -4.60
CA ARG A 65 -15.37 -19.15 -3.15
C ARG A 65 -13.92 -19.06 -2.67
N ALA A 66 -12.99 -19.75 -3.34
CA ALA A 66 -11.57 -19.58 -3.02
C ALA A 66 -11.09 -18.16 -3.33
N LYS A 67 -11.55 -17.54 -4.42
CA LYS A 67 -11.17 -16.14 -4.74
C LYS A 67 -11.56 -15.16 -3.64
N GLU A 68 -12.76 -15.28 -3.09
CA GLU A 68 -13.19 -14.45 -1.96
C GLU A 68 -12.33 -14.70 -0.72
N LEU A 69 -12.08 -15.97 -0.37
CA LEU A 69 -11.22 -16.32 0.76
C LEU A 69 -9.81 -15.74 0.63
N TYR A 70 -9.20 -15.85 -0.55
CA TYR A 70 -7.85 -15.31 -0.76
C TYR A 70 -7.81 -13.78 -0.74
N LYS A 71 -8.84 -13.10 -1.28
CA LYS A 71 -8.92 -11.63 -1.20
C LYS A 71 -9.08 -11.16 0.25
N GLU A 72 -9.94 -11.82 1.01
CA GLU A 72 -10.13 -11.52 2.44
C GLU A 72 -8.83 -11.73 3.22
N LEU A 73 -8.13 -12.83 2.94
CA LEU A 73 -6.84 -13.15 3.57
C LEU A 73 -5.77 -12.10 3.23
N VAL A 74 -5.69 -11.67 1.97
CA VAL A 74 -4.79 -10.58 1.54
C VAL A 74 -5.10 -9.29 2.30
N ASN A 75 -6.37 -8.91 2.39
CA ASN A 75 -6.81 -7.68 3.06
C ASN A 75 -6.51 -7.70 4.58
N GLN A 76 -6.72 -8.85 5.23
CA GLN A 76 -6.37 -9.02 6.65
C GLN A 76 -4.86 -8.98 6.88
N LEU A 77 -4.08 -9.61 6.01
CA LEU A 77 -2.61 -9.57 6.09
C LEU A 77 -2.06 -8.16 5.87
N THR A 78 -2.58 -7.41 4.90
CA THR A 78 -2.15 -6.03 4.66
C THR A 78 -2.56 -5.11 5.79
N SER A 79 -3.76 -5.28 6.35
CA SER A 79 -4.20 -4.56 7.56
C SER A 79 -3.30 -4.85 8.78
N LEU A 80 -2.91 -6.12 8.98
CA LEU A 80 -2.00 -6.51 10.05
C LEU A 80 -0.59 -5.95 9.83
N ALA A 81 -0.07 -6.03 8.61
CA ALA A 81 1.23 -5.45 8.26
C ALA A 81 1.23 -3.94 8.48
N PHE A 82 0.12 -3.26 8.13
CA PHE A 82 -0.07 -1.84 8.38
C PHE A 82 -0.01 -1.50 9.87
N LEU A 83 -0.74 -2.25 10.71
CA LEU A 83 -0.74 -2.10 12.16
C LEU A 83 0.64 -2.32 12.78
N ILE A 84 1.38 -3.34 12.34
CA ILE A 84 2.74 -3.61 12.81
C ILE A 84 3.67 -2.46 12.44
N LEU A 85 3.61 -1.99 11.19
CA LEU A 85 4.42 -0.87 10.72
C LEU A 85 4.08 0.42 11.49
N LEU A 86 2.80 0.70 11.72
CA LEU A 86 2.35 1.83 12.53
C LEU A 86 2.84 1.72 14.00
N GLY A 87 2.73 0.52 14.61
CA GLY A 87 3.19 0.27 15.98
C GLY A 87 4.69 0.42 16.16
N LEU A 88 5.49 -0.03 15.17
CA LEU A 88 6.95 0.17 15.15
C LEU A 88 7.32 1.65 15.06
N VAL A 89 6.50 2.44 14.36
CA VAL A 89 6.70 3.88 14.24
C VAL A 89 6.35 4.60 15.55
N VAL A 90 5.21 4.28 16.17
CA VAL A 90 4.80 4.88 17.45
C VAL A 90 5.80 4.56 18.56
N ARG A 91 6.40 3.35 18.57
CA ARG A 91 7.42 2.97 19.55
C ARG A 91 8.77 3.70 19.39
N ARG A 92 9.03 4.30 18.22
CA ARG A 92 10.26 5.05 17.94
C ARG A 92 10.13 6.57 18.18
N VAL A 93 8.92 7.08 18.44
CA VAL A 93 8.65 8.44 18.94
C VAL A 93 8.84 8.44 20.45
#